data_AF-A0A847X0K5-F1
#
_entry.id   AF-A0A847X0K5-F1
#
_cell.length_a   1.000
_cell.length_b   1.000
_cell.length_c   1.000
_cell.angle_alpha   90.00
_cell.angle_beta   90.00
_cell.angle_gamma   90.00
#
_symmetry.space_group_name_H-M   'P 1'
#
loop_
_entity.id
_entity.type
_entity.pdbx_description
1 polymer ?
#
loop_
_entity_poly.entity_id
_entity_poly.type
_entity_poly.pdbx_seq_one_letter_code
_entity_poly.pdbx_strand_id
1 'polypeptide(L)'
;MTTDETPIPSEDSPQPAMVRADLLTGLMLIVLGLAIVYASWTMDRLEVRRIQPLTAPGLVPGILAAALTLCGTILSFRSIRTPAPGGWRDLSAAVTSGAAGRALAVVVLALIYTLGLVGTLPFWAATGIFVFAFIMIFECWLATPRRPVMSSLPWALGLAVVTAIVITLVFERAFLVRLP
;
A
#
# COMPACT_ATOMS: atom_id res chain seq x y z
N MET A 1 -21.81 14.90 -52.47
CA MET A 1 -22.19 14.84 -51.05
C MET A 1 -21.16 13.95 -50.36
N THR A 2 -20.02 14.54 -49.99
CA THR A 2 -18.89 13.84 -49.37
C THR A 2 -19.14 13.80 -47.88
N THR A 3 -19.42 12.61 -47.33
CA THR A 3 -19.46 12.36 -45.90
C THR A 3 -18.05 12.53 -45.35
N ASP A 4 -17.87 13.57 -44.55
CA ASP A 4 -16.67 13.83 -43.76
C ASP A 4 -16.64 12.77 -42.64
N GLU A 5 -15.87 11.70 -42.85
CA GLU A 5 -15.56 10.74 -41.78
C GLU A 5 -14.62 11.43 -40.79
N THR A 6 -15.18 12.05 -39.75
CA THR A 6 -14.43 12.40 -38.54
C THR A 6 -13.75 11.13 -38.02
N PRO A 7 -12.41 11.07 -37.95
CA PRO A 7 -11.73 9.89 -37.42
C PRO A 7 -12.13 9.71 -35.95
N ILE A 8 -12.74 8.56 -35.64
CA ILE A 8 -13.02 8.18 -34.25
C ILE A 8 -11.66 8.01 -33.56
N PRO A 9 -11.38 8.73 -32.45
CA PRO A 9 -10.14 8.56 -31.73
C PRO A 9 -10.00 7.09 -31.30
N SER A 10 -8.92 6.43 -31.70
CA SER A 10 -8.60 5.08 -31.22
C SER A 10 -8.35 5.15 -29.71
N GLU A 11 -9.25 4.54 -28.93
CA GLU A 11 -9.22 4.49 -27.45
C GLU A 11 -7.95 3.82 -26.86
N ASP A 12 -7.08 3.26 -27.71
CA ASP A 12 -5.94 2.42 -27.32
C ASP A 12 -4.59 3.16 -27.23
N SER A 13 -4.60 4.50 -27.39
CA SER A 13 -3.40 5.31 -27.20
C SER A 13 -3.20 5.59 -25.70
N PRO A 14 -2.04 5.25 -25.10
CA PRO A 14 -1.78 5.53 -23.69
C PRO A 14 -2.03 7.00 -23.38
N GLN A 15 -3.02 7.29 -22.53
CA GLN A 15 -3.33 8.67 -22.18
C GLN A 15 -2.07 9.32 -21.59
N PRO A 16 -1.61 10.47 -22.12
CA PRO A 16 -0.38 11.14 -21.68
C PRO A 16 -0.31 11.37 -20.16
N ALA A 17 -1.47 11.57 -19.53
CA ALA A 17 -1.62 11.72 -18.10
C ALA A 17 -1.17 10.50 -17.30
N MET A 18 -1.52 9.29 -17.76
CA MET A 18 -1.17 8.03 -17.09
C MET A 18 0.34 7.80 -17.11
N VAL A 19 1.00 8.16 -18.21
CA VAL A 19 2.44 7.97 -18.38
C VAL A 19 3.25 8.75 -17.32
N ARG A 20 2.91 10.01 -17.02
CA ARG A 20 3.65 10.80 -16.01
C ARG A 20 3.36 10.36 -14.59
N ALA A 21 2.12 9.95 -14.29
CA ALA A 21 1.76 9.38 -13.00
C ALA A 21 2.50 8.06 -12.73
N ASP A 22 2.68 7.23 -13.76
CA ASP A 22 3.46 6.00 -13.71
C ASP A 22 4.95 6.29 -13.45
N LEU A 23 5.51 7.39 -13.97
CA LEU A 23 6.88 7.81 -13.68
C LEU A 23 7.06 8.15 -12.20
N LEU A 24 6.17 8.99 -11.64
CA LEU A 24 6.23 9.39 -10.24
C LEU A 24 6.06 8.18 -9.32
N THR A 25 5.10 7.31 -9.65
CA THR A 25 4.87 6.06 -8.92
C THR A 25 6.10 5.16 -8.98
N GLY A 26 6.66 4.95 -10.18
CA GLY A 26 7.89 4.17 -10.37
C GLY A 26 9.06 4.72 -9.57
N LEU A 27 9.27 6.04 -9.57
CA LEU A 27 10.33 6.69 -8.80
C LEU A 27 10.11 6.53 -7.29
N MET A 28 8.88 6.72 -6.81
CA MET A 28 8.54 6.48 -5.40
C MET A 28 8.81 5.03 -4.99
N LEU A 29 8.43 4.06 -5.84
CA LEU A 29 8.68 2.64 -5.58
C LEU A 29 10.17 2.30 -5.57
N ILE A 30 10.98 2.92 -6.43
CA ILE A 30 12.45 2.78 -6.42
C ILE A 30 13.01 3.28 -5.09
N VAL A 31 12.66 4.50 -4.68
CA VAL A 31 13.16 5.11 -3.44
C VAL A 31 12.74 4.30 -2.21
N LEU A 32 11.46 3.93 -2.14
CA LEU A 32 10.93 3.11 -1.05
C LEU A 32 11.57 1.72 -1.01
N GLY A 33 11.71 1.07 -2.17
CA GLY A 33 12.34 -0.24 -2.28
C GLY A 33 13.80 -0.22 -1.84
N LEU A 34 14.58 0.75 -2.31
CA LEU A 34 15.98 0.96 -1.88
C LEU A 34 16.08 1.19 -0.37
N ALA A 35 15.19 2.00 0.20
CA ALA A 35 15.16 2.24 1.64
C ALA A 35 14.89 0.95 2.44
N ILE A 36 13.95 0.12 2.00
CA ILE A 36 13.64 -1.16 2.67
C ILE A 36 14.75 -2.19 2.47
N VAL A 37 15.38 -2.25 1.28
CA VAL A 37 16.57 -3.10 1.04
C VAL A 37 17.69 -2.70 2.00
N TYR A 38 17.95 -1.41 2.14
CA TYR A 38 18.95 -0.90 3.09
C TYR A 38 18.60 -1.27 4.53
N ALA A 39 17.36 -1.01 4.97
CA ALA A 39 16.90 -1.37 6.31
C ALA A 39 17.03 -2.88 6.57
N SER A 40 16.66 -3.70 5.59
CA SER A 40 16.77 -5.16 5.64
C SER A 40 18.23 -5.62 5.69
N TRP A 41 19.13 -4.92 5.01
CA TRP A 41 20.57 -5.19 5.02
C TRP A 41 21.21 -4.87 6.37
N THR A 42 20.74 -3.82 7.05
CA THR A 42 21.24 -3.42 8.37
C THR A 42 20.75 -4.30 9.53
N MET A 43 19.81 -5.23 9.28
CA MET A 43 19.34 -6.15 10.32
C MET A 43 20.38 -7.23 10.63
N ASP A 44 20.50 -7.57 11.90
CA ASP A 44 21.44 -8.58 12.38
C ASP A 44 21.20 -9.94 11.72
N ARG A 45 22.27 -10.48 11.15
CA ARG A 45 22.31 -11.87 10.69
C ARG A 45 22.59 -12.71 11.93
N LEU A 46 21.66 -13.60 12.29
CA LEU A 46 21.75 -14.47 13.47
C LEU A 46 22.85 -15.55 13.34
N GLU A 47 23.89 -15.30 12.56
CA GLU A 47 25.04 -16.16 12.27
C GLU A 47 25.84 -16.46 13.54
N VAL A 48 25.94 -15.48 14.47
CA VAL A 48 26.54 -15.66 15.80
C VAL A 48 25.81 -16.74 16.62
N ARG A 49 24.53 -17.00 16.33
CA ARG A 49 23.73 -18.04 16.99
C ARG A 49 23.70 -19.38 16.23
N ARG A 50 24.53 -19.56 15.19
CA ARG A 50 24.60 -20.78 14.34
C ARG A 50 23.26 -21.17 13.71
N ILE A 51 22.38 -20.19 13.46
CA ILE A 51 21.08 -20.41 12.83
C ILE A 51 21.22 -20.31 11.30
N GLN A 52 20.44 -21.09 10.56
CA GLN A 52 20.43 -21.10 9.10
C GLN A 52 20.23 -19.68 8.52
N PRO A 53 21.09 -19.21 7.61
CA PRO A 53 21.02 -17.86 7.03
C PRO A 53 19.67 -17.50 6.38
N LEU A 54 18.92 -18.50 5.92
CA LEU A 54 17.59 -18.33 5.33
C LEU A 54 16.51 -17.87 6.32
N THR A 55 16.82 -17.83 7.62
CA THR A 55 15.91 -17.38 8.68
C THR A 55 16.21 -15.94 9.13
N ALA A 56 17.13 -15.24 8.46
CA ALA A 56 17.44 -13.85 8.79
C ALA A 56 16.19 -12.97 8.66
N PRO A 57 15.88 -12.12 9.66
CA PRO A 57 14.64 -11.33 9.69
C PRO A 57 14.52 -10.36 8.49
N GLY A 58 15.66 -9.88 7.97
CA GLY A 58 15.71 -8.99 6.81
C GLY A 58 15.56 -9.69 5.44
N LEU A 59 15.59 -11.03 5.37
CA LEU A 59 15.66 -11.73 4.08
C LEU A 59 14.39 -11.55 3.24
N VAL A 60 13.23 -11.91 3.80
CA VAL A 60 11.94 -11.80 3.13
C VAL A 60 11.61 -10.35 2.75
N PRO A 61 11.67 -9.36 3.67
CA PRO A 61 11.42 -7.97 3.31
C PRO A 61 12.44 -7.45 2.29
N GLY A 62 13.72 -7.87 2.37
CA GLY A 62 14.76 -7.50 1.40
C GLY A 62 14.47 -8.01 -0.02
N ILE A 63 14.03 -9.26 -0.18
CA ILE A 63 13.68 -9.83 -1.48
C ILE A 63 12.47 -9.09 -2.09
N LEU A 64 11.41 -8.88 -1.30
CA LEU A 64 10.23 -8.16 -1.75
C LEU A 64 10.57 -6.71 -2.16
N ALA A 65 11.42 -6.04 -1.39
CA ALA A 65 11.86 -4.68 -1.69
C ALA A 65 12.78 -4.60 -2.93
N ALA A 66 13.62 -5.60 -3.16
CA ALA A 66 14.42 -5.70 -4.39
C ALA A 66 13.51 -5.88 -5.63
N ALA A 67 12.51 -6.78 -5.54
CA ALA A 67 11.52 -6.95 -6.59
C ALA A 67 10.70 -5.66 -6.84
N LEU A 68 10.32 -4.95 -5.78
CA LEU A 68 9.63 -3.66 -5.87
C LEU A 68 10.49 -2.60 -6.57
N THR A 69 11.77 -2.52 -6.21
CA THR A 69 12.75 -1.60 -6.84
C THR A 69 12.91 -1.92 -8.33
N LEU A 70 13.00 -3.20 -8.68
CA LEU A 70 13.08 -3.64 -10.07
C LEU A 70 11.81 -3.24 -10.85
N CYS A 71 10.64 -3.51 -10.28
CA CYS A 71 9.36 -3.14 -10.90
C CYS A 71 9.23 -1.63 -11.10
N GLY A 72 9.59 -0.83 -10.08
CA GLY A 72 9.62 0.63 -10.16
C GLY A 72 10.62 1.14 -11.21
N THR A 73 11.77 0.49 -11.35
CA THR A 73 12.78 0.80 -12.37
C THR A 73 12.24 0.53 -13.78
N ILE A 74 11.63 -0.62 -14.00
CA ILE A 74 11.01 -0.98 -15.28
C ILE A 74 9.89 0.01 -15.63
N LEU A 75 9.02 0.33 -14.67
CA LEU A 75 7.93 1.29 -14.86
C LEU A 75 8.43 2.69 -15.21
N SER A 76 9.42 3.19 -14.46
CA SER A 76 10.05 4.50 -14.70
C SER A 76 10.70 4.56 -16.08
N PHE A 77 11.44 3.52 -16.45
CA PHE A 77 12.12 3.45 -17.74
C PHE A 77 11.14 3.39 -18.91
N ARG A 78 10.07 2.59 -18.79
CA ARG A 78 8.98 2.54 -19.77
C ARG A 78 8.31 3.91 -19.92
N SER A 79 8.06 4.59 -18.81
CA SER A 79 7.42 5.91 -18.81
C SER A 79 8.28 6.97 -19.49
N ILE A 80 9.60 7.01 -19.20
CA ILE A 80 10.54 7.95 -19.86
C ILE A 80 10.59 7.72 -21.37
N ARG A 81 10.48 6.47 -21.82
CA ARG A 81 10.49 6.11 -23.25
C ARG A 81 9.21 6.50 -23.99
N THR A 82 8.13 6.80 -23.28
CA THR A 82 6.83 7.12 -23.89
C THR A 82 6.59 8.63 -23.86
N PRO A 83 6.58 9.33 -25.01
CA PRO A 83 6.35 10.77 -25.05
C PRO A 83 4.92 11.10 -24.60
N ALA A 84 4.78 11.94 -23.56
CA ALA A 84 3.49 12.36 -23.01
C ALA A 84 3.30 13.90 -23.12
N PRO A 85 2.45 14.38 -24.05
CA PRO A 85 2.16 15.80 -24.26
C PRO A 85 1.45 16.55 -23.09
N GLY A 86 1.16 15.91 -21.96
CA GLY A 86 0.25 16.39 -20.91
C GLY A 86 0.76 17.35 -19.83
N GLY A 87 2.05 17.68 -19.80
CA GLY A 87 2.58 18.67 -18.84
C GLY A 87 2.43 18.28 -17.34
N TRP A 88 2.54 19.27 -16.45
CA TRP A 88 2.43 19.12 -14.98
C TRP A 88 0.98 19.08 -14.47
N ARG A 89 0.01 19.54 -15.27
CA ARG A 89 -1.42 19.56 -14.92
C ARG A 89 -2.00 18.15 -14.77
N ASP A 90 -1.62 17.25 -15.67
CA ASP A 90 -2.10 15.87 -15.65
C ASP A 90 -1.56 15.07 -14.45
N LEU A 91 -0.34 15.40 -13.99
CA LEU A 91 0.22 14.82 -12.77
C LEU A 91 -0.57 15.25 -11.54
N SER A 92 -0.96 16.53 -11.46
CA SER A 92 -1.79 17.02 -10.36
C SER A 92 -3.15 16.33 -10.33
N ALA A 93 -3.78 16.11 -11.50
CA ALA A 93 -5.06 15.42 -11.61
C ALA A 93 -4.96 13.95 -11.12
N ALA A 94 -3.90 13.23 -11.50
CA ALA A 94 -3.66 11.86 -11.06
C ALA A 94 -3.43 11.76 -9.54
N VAL A 95 -2.66 12.69 -8.96
CA VAL A 95 -2.40 12.75 -7.51
C VAL A 95 -3.64 13.15 -6.71
N THR A 96 -4.54 13.96 -7.29
CA THR A 96 -5.83 14.31 -6.65
C THR A 96 -6.93 13.29 -6.90
N SER A 97 -6.64 12.19 -7.59
CA SER A 97 -7.64 11.16 -7.88
C SER A 97 -8.16 10.49 -6.61
N GLY A 98 -9.42 10.04 -6.63
CA GLY A 98 -9.98 9.28 -5.50
C GLY A 98 -9.21 7.99 -5.20
N ALA A 99 -8.50 7.43 -6.19
CA ALA A 99 -7.62 6.27 -6.00
C ALA A 99 -6.36 6.65 -5.19
N ALA A 100 -5.72 7.78 -5.52
CA ALA A 100 -4.59 8.31 -4.76
C ALA A 100 -4.99 8.65 -3.31
N GLY A 101 -6.16 9.24 -3.10
CA GLY A 101 -6.70 9.49 -1.76
C GLY A 101 -6.90 8.22 -0.93
N ARG A 102 -7.40 7.14 -1.57
CA ARG A 102 -7.52 5.80 -0.95
C ARG A 102 -6.17 5.20 -0.60
N ALA A 103 -5.22 5.23 -1.53
CA ALA A 103 -3.87 4.74 -1.28
C ALA A 103 -3.20 5.49 -0.11
N LEU A 104 -3.31 6.82 -0.09
CA LEU A 104 -2.79 7.64 1.00
C LEU A 104 -3.44 7.30 2.34
N ALA A 105 -4.77 7.09 2.37
CA ALA A 105 -5.47 6.68 3.59
C ALA A 105 -4.98 5.32 4.11
N VAL A 106 -4.71 4.34 3.24
CA VAL A 106 -4.11 3.05 3.64
C VAL A 106 -2.73 3.29 4.27
N VAL A 107 -1.87 4.06 3.60
CA VAL A 107 -0.50 4.34 4.08
C VAL A 107 -0.52 5.01 5.45
N VAL A 108 -1.31 6.08 5.60
CA VAL A 108 -1.42 6.81 6.86
C VAL A 108 -1.94 5.91 7.98
N LEU A 109 -3.00 5.14 7.72
CA LEU A 109 -3.59 4.30 8.75
C LEU A 109 -2.65 3.14 9.14
N ALA A 110 -1.93 2.56 8.17
CA ALA A 110 -0.92 1.54 8.42
C ALA A 110 0.24 2.10 9.26
N LEU A 111 0.73 3.31 8.96
CA LEU A 111 1.78 3.96 9.74
C LEU A 111 1.34 4.29 11.17
N ILE A 112 0.11 4.80 11.36
CA ILE A 112 -0.45 5.05 12.70
C ILE A 112 -0.50 3.75 13.50
N TYR A 113 -0.94 2.66 12.88
CA TYR A 113 -0.98 1.36 13.54
C TYR A 113 0.41 0.86 13.93
N THR A 114 1.34 0.77 12.98
CA THR A 114 2.64 0.13 13.20
C THR A 114 3.62 0.98 14.00
N LEU A 115 3.64 2.30 13.83
CA LEU A 115 4.59 3.19 14.51
C LEU A 115 4.02 3.81 15.80
N GLY A 116 2.69 3.95 15.89
CA GLY A 116 2.04 4.62 17.02
C GLY A 116 1.35 3.66 18.00
N LEU A 117 0.52 2.76 17.47
CA LEU A 117 -0.39 1.94 18.27
C LEU A 117 0.27 0.67 18.83
N VAL A 118 1.07 -0.01 18.00
CA VAL A 118 1.80 -1.21 18.40
C VAL A 118 2.88 -0.83 19.42
N GLY A 119 2.80 -1.41 20.63
CA GLY A 119 3.72 -1.17 21.74
C GLY A 119 3.28 -0.11 22.75
N THR A 120 2.23 0.68 22.43
CA THR A 120 1.63 1.64 23.37
C THR A 120 0.32 1.14 23.97
N LEU A 121 -0.46 0.37 23.21
CA LEU A 121 -1.67 -0.31 23.62
C LEU A 121 -1.47 -1.84 23.60
N PRO A 122 -2.27 -2.61 24.35
CA PRO A 122 -2.24 -4.05 24.24
C PRO A 122 -2.58 -4.48 22.82
N PHE A 123 -1.89 -5.48 22.29
CA PHE A 123 -1.91 -5.81 20.87
C PHE A 123 -3.31 -6.06 20.30
N TRP A 124 -4.19 -6.70 21.07
CA TRP A 124 -5.58 -6.95 20.67
C TRP A 124 -6.37 -5.65 20.46
N ALA A 125 -6.15 -4.65 21.33
CA ALA A 125 -6.83 -3.36 21.23
C ALA A 125 -6.28 -2.55 20.06
N ALA A 126 -4.96 -2.53 19.87
CA ALA A 126 -4.33 -1.87 18.72
C ALA A 126 -4.86 -2.44 17.39
N THR A 127 -4.90 -3.77 17.26
CA THR A 127 -5.40 -4.47 16.07
C THR A 127 -6.89 -4.19 15.85
N GLY A 128 -7.69 -4.26 16.91
CA GLY A 128 -9.13 -3.98 16.84
C GLY A 128 -9.43 -2.55 16.41
N ILE A 129 -8.75 -1.56 17.00
CA ILE A 129 -8.90 -0.15 16.64
C ILE A 129 -8.50 0.09 15.18
N PHE A 130 -7.37 -0.49 14.74
CA PHE A 130 -6.92 -0.37 13.36
C PHE A 130 -7.93 -0.94 12.37
N VAL A 131 -8.39 -2.19 12.56
CA VAL A 131 -9.34 -2.85 11.66
C VAL A 131 -10.68 -2.10 11.65
N PHE A 132 -11.17 -1.69 12.81
CA PHE A 132 -12.39 -0.90 12.91
C PHE A 132 -12.28 0.43 12.17
N ALA A 133 -11.21 1.19 12.42
CA ALA A 133 -10.95 2.46 11.74
C ALA A 133 -10.80 2.27 10.22
N PHE A 134 -10.13 1.20 9.79
CA PHE A 134 -9.96 0.87 8.38
C PHE A 134 -11.32 0.64 7.71
N ILE A 135 -12.16 -0.23 8.28
CA ILE A 135 -13.49 -0.50 7.74
C ILE A 135 -14.32 0.78 7.72
N MET A 136 -14.37 1.53 8.82
CA MET A 136 -15.18 2.75 8.90
C MET A 136 -14.72 3.82 7.90
N ILE A 137 -13.42 4.05 7.73
CA ILE A 137 -12.91 5.02 6.77
C ILE A 137 -13.23 4.58 5.34
N PHE A 138 -12.96 3.31 4.99
CA PHE A 138 -13.14 2.85 3.62
C PHE A 138 -14.59 2.62 3.24
N GLU A 139 -15.45 2.17 4.16
CA GLU A 139 -16.85 1.87 3.90
C GLU A 139 -17.74 3.11 4.06
N CYS A 140 -17.45 3.94 5.06
CA CYS A 140 -18.30 5.09 5.35
C CYS A 140 -17.76 6.40 4.82
N TRP A 141 -16.48 6.59 4.46
CA TRP A 141 -15.97 7.89 4.00
C TRP A 141 -15.44 7.82 2.56
N LEU A 142 -14.70 6.78 2.24
CA LEU A 142 -13.97 6.63 0.98
C LEU A 142 -14.66 5.70 -0.02
N ALA A 143 -15.80 5.10 0.33
CA ALA A 143 -16.62 4.30 -0.57
C ALA A 143 -17.42 5.17 -1.54
N THR A 144 -17.65 4.64 -2.75
CA THR A 144 -18.55 5.23 -3.74
C THR A 144 -19.46 4.10 -4.27
N PRO A 145 -20.75 4.05 -3.88
CA PRO A 145 -21.49 4.95 -2.99
C PRO A 145 -21.10 4.81 -1.51
N ARG A 146 -21.24 5.90 -0.76
CA ARG A 146 -20.94 5.99 0.67
C ARG A 146 -22.00 5.27 1.49
N ARG A 147 -21.61 4.36 2.39
CA ARG A 147 -22.57 3.67 3.28
C ARG A 147 -22.82 4.47 4.56
N PRO A 148 -24.06 4.43 5.10
CA PRO A 148 -24.39 5.12 6.33
C PRO A 148 -23.68 4.47 7.52
N VAL A 149 -23.11 5.32 8.40
CA VAL A 149 -22.33 4.90 9.59
C VAL A 149 -23.11 3.92 10.46
N MET A 150 -24.39 4.18 10.73
CA MET A 150 -25.22 3.33 11.58
C MET A 150 -25.40 1.91 11.05
N SER A 151 -25.40 1.73 9.73
CA SER A 151 -25.55 0.40 9.11
C SER A 151 -24.24 -0.38 9.05
N SER A 152 -23.11 0.31 8.85
CA SER A 152 -21.78 -0.33 8.82
C SER A 152 -21.21 -0.59 10.21
N LEU A 153 -21.62 0.16 11.23
CA LEU A 153 -21.12 0.06 12.60
C LEU A 153 -21.15 -1.36 13.21
N PRO A 154 -22.29 -2.10 13.22
CA PRO A 154 -22.32 -3.41 13.85
C PRO A 154 -21.42 -4.42 13.13
N TRP A 155 -21.36 -4.35 11.80
CA TRP A 155 -20.51 -5.22 10.98
C TRP A 155 -19.03 -4.92 11.17
N ALA A 156 -18.65 -3.64 11.13
CA ALA A 156 -17.29 -3.19 11.37
C ALA A 156 -16.79 -3.58 12.76
N LEU A 157 -17.64 -3.41 13.78
CA LEU A 157 -17.32 -3.81 15.14
C LEU A 157 -17.15 -5.32 15.27
N GLY A 158 -18.07 -6.11 14.68
CA GLY A 158 -18.00 -7.56 14.68
C GLY A 158 -16.71 -8.07 14.02
N LEU A 159 -16.39 -7.58 12.82
CA LEU A 159 -15.15 -7.93 12.12
C LEU A 159 -13.92 -7.50 12.92
N ALA A 160 -13.89 -6.28 13.45
CA ALA A 160 -12.75 -5.81 14.23
C ALA A 160 -12.47 -6.68 15.46
N VAL A 161 -13.51 -7.07 16.20
CA VAL A 161 -13.39 -7.95 17.38
C VAL A 161 -12.92 -9.35 16.96
N VAL A 162 -13.56 -9.96 15.95
CA VAL A 162 -13.19 -11.30 15.48
C VAL A 162 -11.75 -11.31 14.95
N THR A 163 -11.39 -10.33 14.12
CA THR A 163 -10.04 -10.21 13.58
C THR A 163 -9.01 -9.97 14.68
N ALA A 164 -9.28 -9.10 15.65
CA ALA A 164 -8.38 -8.88 16.78
C ALA A 164 -8.14 -10.15 17.59
N ILE A 165 -9.20 -10.91 17.91
CA ILE A 165 -9.08 -12.18 18.65
C ILE A 165 -8.30 -13.20 17.85
N VAL A 166 -8.67 -13.44 16.59
CA VAL A 166 -8.04 -14.45 15.74
C VAL A 166 -6.55 -14.15 15.56
N ILE A 167 -6.20 -12.90 15.22
CA ILE A 167 -4.81 -12.51 15.03
C ILE A 167 -4.03 -12.67 16.35
N THR A 168 -4.57 -12.19 17.47
CA THR A 168 -3.92 -12.34 18.79
C THR A 168 -3.66 -13.81 19.12
N LEU A 169 -4.66 -14.68 18.94
CA LEU A 169 -4.50 -16.12 19.18
C LEU A 169 -3.49 -16.77 18.23
N VAL A 170 -3.44 -16.38 16.97
CA VAL A 170 -2.43 -16.89 16.02
C VAL A 170 -1.03 -16.50 16.49
N PHE A 171 -0.81 -15.25 16.90
CA PHE A 171 0.50 -14.80 17.39
C PHE A 171 0.89 -15.49 18.69
N GLU A 172 -0.01 -15.60 19.67
CA GLU A 172 0.27 -16.23 20.96
C GLU A 172 0.39 -17.76 20.88
N ARG A 173 -0.45 -18.41 20.09
CA ARG A 173 -0.60 -19.88 20.09
C ARG A 173 0.12 -20.56 18.94
N ALA A 174 0.09 -19.98 17.74
CA ALA A 174 0.76 -20.56 16.58
C ALA A 174 2.21 -20.07 16.47
N PHE A 175 2.46 -18.78 16.69
CA PHE A 175 3.80 -18.20 16.63
C PHE A 175 4.51 -18.10 17.98
N LEU A 176 3.83 -18.40 19.10
CA LEU A 176 4.39 -18.37 20.46
C LEU A 176 5.07 -17.04 20.81
N VAL A 177 4.57 -15.95 20.23
CA VAL A 177 5.07 -14.59 20.46
C VAL A 177 4.40 -14.02 21.71
N ARG A 178 5.20 -13.45 22.62
CA ARG A 178 4.65 -12.67 23.73
C ARG A 178 4.28 -11.29 23.23
N LEU A 179 2.99 -11.01 23.20
CA LEU A 179 2.46 -9.70 22.81
C LEU A 179 2.42 -8.77 24.03
N PRO A 180 2.67 -7.45 23.83
CA PRO A 180 2.45 -6.44 24.86
C PRO A 180 0.97 -6.19 25.14
#